data_AF-A0AAD5QR21-F1
#
_entry.id   AF-A0AAD5QR21-F1
#
_cell.length_a   1.000
_cell.length_b   1.000
_cell.length_c   1.000
_cell.angle_alpha   90.00
_cell.angle_beta   90.00
_cell.angle_gamma   90.00
#
_symmetry.space_group_name_H-M   'P 1'
#
loop_
_entity.id
_entity.type
_entity.pdbx_description
1 polymer ?
#
loop_
_entity_poly.entity_id
_entity_poly.type
_entity_poly.pdbx_seq_one_letter_code
_entity_poly.pdbx_strand_id
1 'polypeptide(L)'
;MPGPRLLKRDWEKDHVYLVQFPRAGCIPTPSPFALKVETWLRMADIPYTNVSNEFTKMSSKGQIPFIEVNGRQVADSNFIIDHLIEEFHKQNIDDRLTPIEKSYARAFHALVEDSLRWALIYQRARNNKWFATEQGFISHFSGIKKLAFQERDGGEAA
;
A
#
# COMPACT_ATOMS: atom_id res chain seq x y z
N MET A 1 -5.99 27.40 -0.72
CA MET A 1 -5.77 26.61 -1.95
C MET A 1 -6.88 25.56 -2.05
N PRO A 2 -7.44 25.27 -3.25
CA PRO A 2 -8.34 24.13 -3.40
C PRO A 2 -7.61 22.84 -3.01
N GLY A 3 -8.30 21.92 -2.33
CA GLY A 3 -7.73 20.63 -1.91
C GLY A 3 -7.25 19.78 -3.10
N PRO A 4 -6.41 18.76 -2.84
CA PRO A 4 -5.93 17.88 -3.90
C PRO A 4 -7.09 17.21 -4.64
N ARG A 5 -6.97 17.10 -5.97
CA ARG A 5 -7.99 16.49 -6.82
C ARG A 5 -8.04 14.98 -6.56
N LEU A 6 -9.19 14.49 -6.15
CA LEU A 6 -9.44 13.05 -5.93
C LEU A 6 -9.40 12.28 -7.26
N LEU A 7 -8.93 11.04 -7.21
CA LEU A 7 -8.96 10.09 -8.31
C LEU A 7 -10.39 9.59 -8.55
N LYS A 8 -11.12 9.24 -7.48
CA LYS A 8 -12.53 8.86 -7.54
C LYS A 8 -13.39 10.11 -7.43
N ARG A 9 -14.06 10.49 -8.53
CA ARG A 9 -14.90 11.70 -8.60
C ARG A 9 -16.33 11.46 -8.10
N ASP A 10 -16.84 10.27 -8.37
CA ASP A 10 -18.14 9.72 -8.00
C ASP A 10 -17.98 8.86 -6.74
N TRP A 11 -17.40 9.43 -5.68
CA TRP A 11 -17.19 8.72 -4.43
C TRP A 11 -18.50 8.62 -3.63
N GLU A 12 -18.65 7.51 -2.93
CA GLU A 12 -19.77 7.25 -2.03
C GLU A 12 -19.41 7.66 -0.60
N LYS A 13 -20.39 8.23 0.12
CA LYS A 13 -20.21 8.61 1.52
C LYS A 13 -19.93 7.37 2.37
N ASP A 14 -18.98 7.50 3.29
CA ASP A 14 -18.56 6.47 4.25
C ASP A 14 -18.01 5.20 3.58
N HIS A 15 -17.54 5.32 2.34
CA HIS A 15 -16.85 4.25 1.61
C HIS A 15 -15.39 4.59 1.39
N VAL A 16 -14.49 3.64 1.70
CA VAL A 16 -13.05 3.85 1.58
C VAL A 16 -12.56 3.40 0.21
N TYR A 17 -11.94 4.30 -0.56
CA TYR A 17 -11.21 3.96 -1.77
C TYR A 17 -9.72 3.87 -1.45
N LEU A 18 -9.21 2.64 -1.26
CA LEU A 18 -7.80 2.38 -0.99
C LEU A 18 -7.02 2.38 -2.30
N VAL A 19 -6.23 3.44 -2.53
CA VAL A 19 -5.36 3.55 -3.69
C VAL A 19 -4.00 2.95 -3.39
N GLN A 20 -3.65 1.90 -4.12
CA GLN A 20 -2.37 1.21 -3.99
C GLN A 20 -1.91 0.58 -5.30
N PHE A 21 -0.79 -0.15 -5.26
CA PHE A 21 -0.27 -0.86 -6.43
C PHE A 21 -1.30 -1.85 -7.00
N PRO A 22 -1.22 -2.16 -8.31
CA PRO A 22 -2.06 -3.20 -8.89
C PRO A 22 -1.93 -4.54 -8.16
N ARG A 23 -2.89 -5.44 -8.35
CA ARG A 23 -2.79 -6.82 -7.87
C ARG A 23 -1.87 -7.63 -8.77
N ALA A 24 -1.10 -8.53 -8.16
CA ALA A 24 -0.38 -9.60 -8.83
C ALA A 24 -0.92 -10.96 -8.35
N GLY A 25 -0.69 -12.01 -9.13
CA GLY A 25 -1.06 -13.37 -8.74
C GLY A 25 -0.19 -13.94 -7.63
N CYS A 26 1.07 -13.49 -7.52
CA CYS A 26 2.01 -13.98 -6.52
C CYS A 26 1.97 -13.24 -5.17
N ILE A 27 1.56 -11.96 -5.16
CA ILE A 27 1.41 -11.15 -3.95
C ILE A 27 0.28 -10.12 -4.09
N PRO A 28 -0.41 -9.75 -2.99
CA PRO A 28 -1.48 -8.76 -3.03
C PRO A 28 -1.01 -7.34 -3.34
N THR A 29 0.22 -6.99 -2.93
CA THR A 29 0.84 -5.67 -3.15
C THR A 29 2.35 -5.73 -2.83
N PRO A 30 3.21 -5.04 -3.58
CA PRO A 30 4.64 -4.96 -3.27
C PRO A 30 4.93 -3.99 -2.12
N SER A 31 4.01 -3.12 -1.71
CA SER A 31 4.25 -2.18 -0.60
C SER A 31 3.86 -2.79 0.75
N PRO A 32 4.78 -2.90 1.73
CA PRO A 32 4.43 -3.36 3.07
C PRO A 32 3.44 -2.41 3.76
N PHE A 33 3.52 -1.11 3.49
CA PHE A 33 2.59 -0.11 4.03
C PHE A 33 1.18 -0.26 3.46
N ALA A 34 1.06 -0.62 2.17
CA ALA A 34 -0.24 -0.88 1.57
C ALA A 34 -0.86 -2.17 2.11
N LEU A 35 -0.03 -3.20 2.31
CA LEU A 35 -0.46 -4.45 2.96
C LEU A 35 -0.95 -4.21 4.40
N LYS A 36 -0.27 -3.33 5.15
CA LYS A 36 -0.65 -2.92 6.51
C LYS A 36 -2.06 -2.30 6.52
N VAL A 37 -2.29 -1.27 5.70
CA VAL A 37 -3.59 -0.57 5.66
C VAL A 37 -4.72 -1.51 5.24
N GLU A 38 -4.50 -2.31 4.19
CA GLU A 38 -5.51 -3.25 3.71
C GLU A 38 -5.84 -4.34 4.74
N THR A 39 -4.84 -4.80 5.48
CA THR A 39 -5.05 -5.78 6.56
C THR A 39 -5.83 -5.15 7.70
N TRP A 40 -5.50 -3.93 8.10
CA TRP A 40 -6.23 -3.21 9.13
C TRP A 40 -7.69 -2.95 8.74
N LEU A 41 -7.96 -2.51 7.51
CA LEU A 41 -9.33 -2.33 6.99
C LEU A 41 -10.17 -3.61 7.11
N ARG A 42 -9.59 -4.76 6.76
CA ARG A 42 -10.24 -6.07 6.90
C ARG A 42 -10.49 -6.43 8.37
N MET A 43 -9.54 -6.15 9.26
CA MET A 43 -9.68 -6.42 10.70
C MET A 43 -10.73 -5.51 11.36
N ALA A 44 -10.84 -4.26 10.91
CA ALA A 44 -11.78 -3.27 11.43
C ALA A 44 -13.19 -3.41 10.85
N ASP A 45 -13.41 -4.35 9.92
CA ASP A 45 -14.65 -4.54 9.19
C ASP A 45 -15.16 -3.22 8.57
N ILE A 46 -14.25 -2.55 7.84
CA ILE A 46 -14.57 -1.34 7.06
C ILE A 46 -14.66 -1.75 5.59
N PRO A 47 -15.80 -1.52 4.91
CA PRO A 47 -15.91 -1.79 3.49
C PRO A 47 -14.99 -0.85 2.70
N TYR A 48 -14.26 -1.42 1.74
CA TYR A 48 -13.35 -0.64 0.90
C TYR A 48 -13.30 -1.17 -0.52
N THR A 49 -12.99 -0.28 -1.47
CA THR A 49 -12.63 -0.63 -2.84
C THR A 49 -11.13 -0.46 -3.01
N ASN A 50 -10.46 -1.51 -3.49
CA ASN A 50 -9.08 -1.40 -3.92
C ASN A 50 -9.03 -0.72 -5.30
N VAL A 51 -8.34 0.40 -5.38
CA VAL A 51 -8.12 1.17 -6.61
C VAL A 51 -6.66 1.05 -7.01
N SER A 52 -6.43 0.49 -8.19
CA SER A 52 -5.08 0.41 -8.74
C SER A 52 -4.56 1.80 -9.09
N ASN A 53 -3.34 2.09 -8.65
CA ASN A 53 -2.61 3.29 -9.02
C ASN A 53 -1.90 3.17 -10.38
N GLU A 54 -1.96 2.00 -11.03
CA GLU A 54 -1.34 1.69 -12.32
C GLU A 54 0.17 2.00 -12.38
N PHE A 55 0.86 1.97 -11.22
CA PHE A 55 2.25 2.43 -11.08
C PHE A 55 2.51 3.90 -11.51
N THR A 56 1.47 4.72 -11.65
CA THR A 56 1.57 6.11 -12.14
C THR A 56 0.99 7.13 -11.17
N LYS A 57 -0.01 6.76 -10.38
CA LYS A 57 -0.72 7.68 -9.49
C LYS A 57 -0.12 7.63 -8.07
N MET A 58 0.09 8.80 -7.47
CA MET A 58 0.54 8.95 -6.09
C MET A 58 -0.35 9.96 -5.38
N SER A 59 -0.29 9.97 -4.04
CA SER A 59 -1.00 11.00 -3.27
C SER A 59 -0.44 12.39 -3.57
N SER A 60 -1.12 13.43 -3.07
CA SER A 60 -0.64 14.81 -3.10
C SER A 60 0.71 15.00 -2.39
N LYS A 61 1.11 14.04 -1.55
CA LYS A 61 2.40 13.99 -0.86
C LYS A 61 3.43 13.07 -1.54
N GLY A 62 3.09 12.48 -2.69
CA GLY A 62 3.98 11.54 -3.39
C GLY A 62 4.12 10.18 -2.68
N GLN A 63 3.15 9.78 -1.87
CA GLN A 63 3.19 8.55 -1.06
C GLN A 63 2.14 7.52 -1.53
N ILE A 64 2.45 6.24 -1.31
CA ILE A 64 1.56 5.08 -1.49
C ILE A 64 1.75 4.14 -0.27
N PRO A 65 0.67 3.63 0.35
CA PRO A 65 -0.74 3.79 0.00
C PRO A 65 -1.28 5.18 0.34
N PHE A 66 -2.44 5.50 -0.23
CA PHE A 66 -3.31 6.56 0.25
C PHE A 66 -4.76 6.14 0.08
N ILE A 67 -5.66 6.78 0.82
CA ILE A 67 -7.10 6.57 0.70
C ILE A 67 -7.79 7.83 0.21
N GLU A 68 -8.95 7.63 -0.40
CA GLU A 68 -9.94 8.66 -0.62
C GLU A 68 -11.22 8.25 0.12
N VAL A 69 -11.71 9.12 1.01
CA VAL A 69 -12.90 8.89 1.83
C VAL A 69 -13.56 10.22 2.11
N ASN A 70 -14.89 10.30 2.02
CA ASN A 70 -15.68 11.49 2.34
C ASN A 70 -15.15 12.79 1.69
N GLY A 71 -14.70 12.69 0.44
CA GLY A 71 -14.19 13.82 -0.33
C GLY A 71 -12.78 14.29 0.07
N ARG A 72 -12.05 13.52 0.88
CA ARG A 72 -10.70 13.84 1.35
C ARG A 72 -9.70 12.77 0.94
N GLN A 73 -8.47 13.21 0.71
CA GLN A 73 -7.34 12.31 0.47
C GLN A 73 -6.45 12.25 1.71
N VAL A 74 -6.13 11.05 2.17
CA VAL A 74 -5.25 10.82 3.32
C VAL A 74 -4.15 9.84 2.91
N ALA A 75 -2.90 10.23 3.13
CA ALA A 75 -1.72 9.44 2.79
C ALA A 75 -0.92 9.13 4.06
N ASP A 76 0.03 8.18 3.94
CA ASP A 76 0.81 7.56 5.02
C ASP A 76 0.00 6.53 5.82
N SER A 77 0.51 5.31 5.94
CA SER A 77 -0.24 4.19 6.52
C SER A 77 -0.63 4.38 7.99
N ASN A 78 0.16 5.10 8.78
CA ASN A 78 -0.17 5.36 10.18
C ASN A 78 -1.29 6.39 10.28
N PHE A 79 -1.13 7.52 9.57
CA PHE A 79 -2.15 8.57 9.53
C PHE A 79 -3.47 8.11 8.90
N ILE A 80 -3.41 7.22 7.91
CA ILE A 80 -4.62 6.59 7.33
C ILE A 80 -5.38 5.82 8.40
N ILE A 81 -4.70 4.98 9.18
CA ILE A 81 -5.34 4.16 10.21
C ILE A 81 -5.93 5.06 11.30
N ASP A 82 -5.16 6.03 11.80
CA ASP A 82 -5.64 6.98 12.83
C ASP A 82 -6.87 7.75 12.34
N HIS A 83 -6.83 8.26 11.10
CA HIS A 83 -7.96 8.96 10.50
C HIS A 83 -9.20 8.08 10.38
N LEU A 84 -9.06 6.81 9.96
CA LEU A 84 -10.18 5.89 9.82
C LEU A 84 -10.75 5.44 11.16
N ILE A 85 -9.93 5.36 12.21
CA ILE A 85 -10.39 5.13 13.59
C ILE A 85 -11.33 6.25 14.01
N GLU A 86 -10.92 7.51 13.79
CA GLU A 86 -11.71 8.69 14.11
C GLU A 86 -12.99 8.79 13.24
N GLU A 87 -12.85 8.66 11.92
CA GLU A 87 -13.94 8.85 10.94
C GLU A 87 -15.04 7.81 11.09
N PHE A 88 -14.69 6.55 11.39
CA PHE A 88 -15.65 5.45 11.54
C PHE A 88 -15.92 5.05 13.00
N HIS A 89 -15.43 5.83 13.96
CA HIS A 89 -15.57 5.57 15.40
C HIS A 89 -15.20 4.14 15.80
N LYS A 90 -14.11 3.61 15.24
CA LYS A 90 -13.63 2.26 15.56
C LYS A 90 -12.82 2.27 16.86
N GLN A 91 -12.79 1.14 17.55
CA GLN A 91 -11.88 0.95 18.67
C GLN A 91 -10.45 0.78 18.15
N ASN A 92 -9.47 1.37 18.83
CA ASN A 92 -8.08 1.14 18.50
C ASN A 92 -7.67 -0.23 19.03
N ILE A 93 -6.99 -1.04 18.20
CA ILE A 93 -6.54 -2.38 18.58
C ILE A 93 -5.58 -2.36 19.79
N ASP A 94 -4.93 -1.23 20.02
CA ASP A 94 -3.99 -0.99 21.10
C ASP A 94 -4.66 -0.50 22.38
N ASP A 95 -5.99 -0.27 22.40
CA ASP A 95 -6.70 0.22 23.59
C ASP A 95 -6.63 -0.76 24.76
N ARG A 96 -6.49 -2.05 24.48
CA ARG A 96 -6.29 -3.12 25.47
C ARG A 96 -4.88 -3.18 26.07
N LEU A 97 -3.91 -2.45 25.51
CA LEU A 97 -2.52 -2.51 25.94
C LEU A 97 -2.27 -1.58 27.12
N THR A 98 -1.48 -2.05 28.08
CA THR A 98 -0.93 -1.24 29.16
C THR A 98 0.04 -0.19 28.62
N PRO A 99 0.38 0.87 29.40
CA PRO A 99 1.31 1.90 28.96
C PRO A 99 2.70 1.36 28.52
N ILE A 100 3.19 0.33 29.20
CA ILE A 100 4.47 -0.29 28.85
C ILE A 100 4.37 -1.11 27.55
N GLU A 101 3.27 -1.82 27.34
CA GLU A 101 3.02 -2.56 26.10
C GLU A 101 2.85 -1.62 24.90
N LYS A 102 2.20 -0.46 25.08
CA LYS A 102 2.16 0.60 24.05
C LYS A 102 3.56 1.10 23.70
N SER A 103 4.44 1.19 24.68
CA SER A 103 5.84 1.57 24.47
C SER A 103 6.60 0.51 23.66
N TYR A 104 6.38 -0.78 23.95
CA TYR A 104 6.93 -1.88 23.15
C TYR A 104 6.36 -1.91 21.73
N ALA A 105 5.06 -1.74 21.56
CA ALA A 105 4.43 -1.65 20.24
C ALA A 105 5.06 -0.54 19.41
N ARG A 106 5.25 0.65 20.01
CA ARG A 106 5.93 1.77 19.34
C ARG A 106 7.37 1.42 18.93
N ALA A 107 8.12 0.75 19.79
CA ALA A 107 9.48 0.30 19.48
C ALA A 107 9.49 -0.73 18.32
N PHE A 108 8.55 -1.67 18.31
CA PHE A 108 8.40 -2.63 17.20
C PHE A 108 7.99 -1.95 15.90
N HIS A 109 7.09 -0.97 15.92
CA HIS A 109 6.74 -0.18 14.74
C HIS A 109 7.98 0.50 14.14
N ALA A 110 8.77 1.20 14.95
CA ALA A 110 10.01 1.83 14.49
C ALA A 110 11.01 0.80 13.95
N LEU A 111 11.21 -0.33 14.65
CA LEU A 111 12.11 -1.39 14.20
C LEU A 111 11.68 -1.96 12.83
N VAL A 112 10.40 -2.27 12.65
CA VAL A 112 9.89 -2.91 11.43
C VAL A 112 9.83 -1.92 10.27
N GLU A 113 9.28 -0.73 10.49
CA GLU A 113 8.99 0.25 9.44
C GLU A 113 10.24 1.03 9.00
N ASP A 114 11.14 1.34 9.95
CA ASP A 114 12.32 2.17 9.66
C ASP A 114 13.59 1.35 9.44
N SER A 115 13.79 0.25 10.18
CA SER A 115 15.03 -0.54 10.10
C SER A 115 14.89 -1.79 9.23
N LEU A 116 14.01 -2.73 9.60
CA LEU A 116 13.91 -4.04 8.93
C LEU A 116 13.34 -3.94 7.51
N ARG A 117 12.54 -2.91 7.21
CA ARG A 117 12.06 -2.62 5.86
C ARG A 117 13.21 -2.54 4.85
N TRP A 118 14.38 -2.01 5.23
CA TRP A 118 15.52 -1.92 4.31
C TRP A 118 16.09 -3.29 3.94
N ALA A 119 16.06 -4.27 4.84
CA ALA A 119 16.45 -5.63 4.52
C ALA A 119 15.48 -6.27 3.50
N LEU A 120 14.17 -6.03 3.64
CA LEU A 120 13.16 -6.46 2.66
C LEU A 120 13.42 -5.83 1.29
N ILE A 121 13.69 -4.52 1.25
CA ILE A 121 13.98 -3.81 0.00
C ILE A 121 15.26 -4.34 -0.65
N TYR A 122 16.32 -4.51 0.14
CA TYR A 122 17.58 -5.07 -0.35
C TYR A 122 17.37 -6.45 -0.98
N GLN A 123 16.65 -7.34 -0.28
CA GLN A 123 16.40 -8.69 -0.78
C GLN A 123 15.58 -8.69 -2.08
N ARG A 124 14.54 -7.85 -2.16
CA ARG A 124 13.71 -7.71 -3.37
C ARG A 124 14.44 -7.04 -4.53
N ALA A 125 15.38 -6.14 -4.25
CA ALA A 125 16.22 -5.52 -5.28
C ALA A 125 17.27 -6.51 -5.82
N ARG A 126 17.82 -7.38 -4.95
CA ARG A 126 18.79 -8.41 -5.32
C ARG A 126 18.17 -9.51 -6.19
N ASN A 127 16.96 -9.95 -5.88
CA ASN A 127 16.19 -10.88 -6.71
C ASN A 127 14.81 -10.29 -7.02
N ASN A 128 14.72 -9.62 -8.18
CA ASN A 128 13.49 -8.98 -8.65
C ASN A 128 12.79 -9.78 -9.78
N LYS A 129 13.25 -10.99 -10.10
CA LYS A 129 12.67 -11.81 -11.19
C LYS A 129 11.17 -12.02 -10.99
N TRP A 130 10.75 -12.23 -9.75
CA TRP A 130 9.34 -12.40 -9.36
C TRP A 130 8.43 -11.23 -9.79
N PHE A 131 8.99 -10.04 -9.98
CA PHE A 131 8.26 -8.83 -10.37
C PHE A 131 7.82 -8.86 -11.85
N ALA A 132 8.60 -9.51 -12.71
CA ALA A 132 8.40 -9.55 -14.16
C ALA A 132 7.89 -10.91 -14.67
N THR A 133 7.33 -11.75 -13.80
CA THR A 133 6.67 -13.01 -14.23
C THR A 133 5.22 -12.78 -14.63
N GLU A 134 4.58 -13.76 -15.27
CA GLU A 134 3.13 -13.75 -15.55
C GLU A 134 2.29 -13.61 -14.27
N GLN A 135 2.75 -14.22 -13.18
CA GLN A 135 2.13 -14.09 -11.85
C GLN A 135 2.51 -12.78 -11.14
N GLY A 136 3.51 -12.05 -11.66
CA GLY A 136 4.00 -10.78 -11.16
C GLY A 136 3.23 -9.59 -11.73
N PHE A 137 3.96 -8.53 -12.09
CA PHE A 137 3.39 -7.27 -12.57
C PHE A 137 3.57 -7.04 -14.07
N ILE A 138 4.07 -8.04 -14.83
CA ILE A 138 4.37 -7.85 -16.25
C ILE A 138 3.13 -7.48 -17.07
N SER A 139 1.95 -7.98 -16.69
CA SER A 139 0.67 -7.69 -17.32
C SER A 139 0.23 -6.24 -17.17
N HIS A 140 0.75 -5.53 -16.16
CA HIS A 140 0.47 -4.11 -15.90
C HIS A 140 1.42 -3.17 -16.66
N PHE A 141 2.45 -3.71 -17.34
CA PHE A 141 3.32 -2.93 -18.21
C PHE A 141 2.90 -3.08 -19.68
N SER A 142 2.85 -1.96 -20.40
CA SER A 142 2.54 -1.92 -21.83
C SER A 142 3.74 -1.40 -22.66
N GLY A 143 3.80 -1.81 -23.93
CA GLY A 143 4.77 -1.31 -24.91
C GLY A 143 6.23 -1.63 -24.57
N ILE A 144 7.13 -0.66 -24.78
CA ILE A 144 8.59 -0.80 -24.61
C ILE A 144 8.98 -1.30 -23.20
N LYS A 145 8.20 -0.92 -22.17
CA LYS A 145 8.45 -1.39 -20.80
C LYS A 145 8.25 -2.90 -20.65
N LYS A 146 7.29 -3.50 -21.37
CA LYS A 146 7.05 -4.95 -21.34
C LYS A 146 8.20 -5.72 -22.00
N LEU A 147 8.65 -5.26 -23.17
CA LEU A 147 9.76 -5.88 -23.92
C LEU A 147 11.08 -5.85 -23.14
N ALA A 148 11.44 -4.72 -22.52
CA ALA A 148 12.68 -4.58 -21.76
C ALA A 148 12.74 -5.48 -20.51
N PHE A 149 11.60 -5.87 -19.94
CA PHE A 149 11.52 -6.84 -18.85
C PHE A 149 11.53 -8.29 -19.35
N GLN A 150 10.96 -8.58 -20.52
CA GLN A 150 11.01 -9.92 -21.14
C GLN A 150 12.41 -10.29 -21.66
N GLU A 151 13.16 -9.34 -22.23
CA GLU A 151 14.51 -9.59 -22.76
C GLU A 151 15.53 -9.96 -21.67
N ARG A 152 15.28 -9.59 -20.40
CA ARG A 152 16.16 -9.95 -19.28
C ARG A 152 16.02 -11.41 -18.82
N ASP A 153 14.95 -12.09 -19.22
CA ASP A 153 14.77 -13.53 -18.96
C ASP A 153 15.35 -14.41 -20.08
N GLY A 154 15.83 -13.82 -21.19
CA GLY A 154 16.43 -14.54 -22.32
C GLY A 154 17.96 -14.72 -22.24
N GLY A 155 18.59 -14.36 -21.12
CA GLY A 155 20.05 -14.32 -20.95
C GLY A 155 20.62 -15.39 -20.04
N GLU A 156 20.24 -16.65 -20.22
CA GLU A 156 21.02 -17.83 -19.80
C GLU A 156 21.10 -18.79 -21.00
N ALA A 157 22.00 -18.45 -21.93
CA ALA A 157 22.48 -19.37 -22.94
C ALA A 157 24.01 -19.33 -22.91
N ALA A 158 24.59 -20.51 -22.64
CA ALA A 158 26.00 -20.87 -22.48
C ALA A 158 26.60 -20.66 -21.08
#